data_AF-X1HI13-F1
#
_entry.id   AF-X1HI13-F1
#
_cell.length_a   1.000
_cell.length_b   1.000
_cell.length_c   1.000
_cell.angle_alpha   90.00
_cell.angle_beta   90.00
_cell.angle_gamma   90.00
#
_symmetry.space_group_name_H-M   'P 1'
#
loop_
_entity.id
_entity.type
_entity.pdbx_description
1 polymer ?
#
loop_
_entity_poly.entity_id
_entity_poly.type
_entity_poly.pdbx_seq_one_letter_code
_entity_poly.pdbx_strand_id
1 'polypeptide(L)'
;PANIASGDLLLVFFSSDGASTITFPEGWTQLFQTENGTYVTFGAWYRIADGEEGATITVTTSTSEMTAHTSYRIIGYSGTPEIGTATTGINGFSDPPSLTPTWGALDTLWLAIEGHDYHQDVLDYPVNYTDGRCDYASSNGGCGVATARRELNAISEDPSSFYMSADQWVANTVAIKPEEGVPPAYYHGLKVQGVGELALCDAGVNPLRIRKGGVTYGVELVETSDPNASKIRIKTPAGIKAIRKYT
;
A
#
# COMPACT_ATOMS: atom_id res chain seq x y z
N PRO A 1 3.49 0.28 14.73
CA PRO A 1 2.84 -0.99 14.30
C PRO A 1 3.74 -2.22 14.59
N ALA A 2 3.19 -3.40 14.86
CA ALA A 2 3.98 -4.63 15.08
C ALA A 2 4.27 -5.39 13.76
N ASN A 3 5.19 -6.37 13.78
CA ASN A 3 5.54 -7.29 12.68
C ASN A 3 5.82 -6.61 11.33
N ILE A 4 6.57 -5.50 11.34
CA ILE A 4 6.97 -4.79 10.12
C ILE A 4 7.88 -5.70 9.29
N ALA A 5 7.59 -5.82 7.99
CA ALA A 5 8.40 -6.58 7.05
C ALA A 5 8.85 -5.68 5.89
N SER A 6 9.94 -6.10 5.23
CA SER A 6 10.42 -5.42 4.02
C SER A 6 9.32 -5.36 2.95
N GLY A 7 9.09 -4.18 2.39
CA GLY A 7 8.03 -3.88 1.43
C GLY A 7 6.76 -3.33 2.05
N ASP A 8 6.52 -3.43 3.37
CA ASP A 8 5.34 -2.86 4.01
C ASP A 8 5.30 -1.33 3.88
N LEU A 9 4.12 -0.74 3.70
CA LEU A 9 3.94 0.71 3.78
C LEU A 9 3.71 1.10 5.22
N LEU A 10 4.60 1.91 5.78
CA LEU A 10 4.40 2.59 7.05
C LEU A 10 3.88 3.99 6.78
N LEU A 11 2.82 4.36 7.48
CA LEU A 11 2.19 5.67 7.36
C LEU A 11 1.99 6.24 8.77
N VAL A 12 2.34 7.51 8.96
CA VAL A 12 2.17 8.21 10.23
C VAL A 12 1.44 9.51 9.98
N PHE A 13 0.40 9.74 10.77
CA PHE A 13 -0.32 10.99 10.88
C PHE A 13 0.09 11.64 12.20
N PHE A 14 0.52 12.90 12.15
CA PHE A 14 1.13 13.56 13.30
C PHE A 14 0.59 14.98 13.43
N SER A 15 0.06 15.28 14.61
CA SER A 15 -0.43 16.60 15.00
C SER A 15 0.48 17.20 16.08
N SER A 16 0.65 18.52 16.04
CA SER A 16 1.27 19.34 17.07
C SER A 16 0.30 20.45 17.46
N ASP A 17 0.11 20.64 18.75
CA ASP A 17 -0.58 21.82 19.31
C ASP A 17 0.26 23.06 18.97
N GLY A 18 -0.24 23.95 18.13
CA GLY A 18 0.47 25.12 17.64
C GLY A 18 1.28 24.94 16.35
N ALA A 19 1.86 26.06 15.88
CA ALA A 19 2.56 26.18 14.59
C ALA A 19 4.02 25.65 14.63
N SER A 20 4.16 24.36 14.94
CA SER A 20 5.45 23.67 14.91
C SER A 20 5.81 23.21 13.49
N THR A 21 7.08 23.31 13.11
CA THR A 21 7.64 22.48 12.04
C THR A 21 7.90 21.08 12.56
N ILE A 22 7.28 20.06 11.95
CA ILE A 22 7.45 18.65 12.31
C ILE A 22 8.48 18.02 11.37
N THR A 23 9.54 17.45 11.92
CA THR A 23 10.64 16.84 11.14
C THR A 23 10.77 15.36 11.49
N PHE A 24 10.55 14.51 10.48
CA PHE A 24 10.75 13.06 10.56
C PHE A 24 12.20 12.69 10.26
N PRO A 25 12.68 11.53 10.74
CA PRO A 25 14.04 11.08 10.48
C PRO A 25 14.22 10.67 9.01
N GLU A 26 15.48 10.52 8.59
CA GLU A 26 15.83 10.06 7.24
C GLU A 26 15.12 8.74 6.87
N GLY A 27 14.76 8.61 5.59
CA GLY A 27 14.02 7.47 5.06
C GLY A 27 12.49 7.63 5.10
N TRP A 28 11.97 8.67 5.76
CA TRP A 28 10.56 9.06 5.69
C TRP A 28 10.35 10.15 4.64
N THR A 29 9.26 10.04 3.89
CA THR A 29 8.84 11.03 2.90
C THR A 29 7.59 11.74 3.39
N GLN A 30 7.64 13.08 3.40
CA GLN A 30 6.49 13.91 3.73
C GLN A 30 5.47 13.90 2.59
N LEU A 31 4.21 13.64 2.92
CA LEU A 31 3.07 13.82 2.01
C LEU A 31 2.58 15.27 2.09
N PHE A 32 2.29 15.73 3.30
CA PHE A 32 1.96 17.13 3.58
C PHE A 32 2.28 17.49 5.03
N GLN A 33 2.35 18.80 5.26
CA GLN A 33 2.29 19.41 6.58
C GLN A 33 1.56 20.75 6.39
N THR A 34 0.59 21.03 7.23
CA THR A 34 -0.23 22.24 7.13
C THR A 34 -0.55 22.77 8.51
N GLU A 35 -0.42 24.08 8.64
CA GLU A 35 -0.71 24.84 9.85
C GLU A 35 -2.10 25.45 9.73
N ASN A 36 -2.89 25.40 10.80
CA ASN A 36 -4.08 26.23 10.94
C ASN A 36 -3.79 27.35 11.93
N GLY A 37 -3.26 28.46 11.40
CA GLY A 37 -2.82 29.59 12.20
C GLY A 37 -1.73 29.20 13.19
N THR A 38 -1.90 29.58 14.45
CA THR A 38 -0.98 29.24 15.55
C THR A 38 -1.54 28.17 16.48
N TYR A 39 -2.59 27.46 16.06
CA TYR A 39 -3.38 26.58 16.92
C TYR A 39 -3.03 25.11 16.73
N VAL A 40 -2.80 24.67 15.50
CA VAL A 40 -2.45 23.27 15.23
C VAL A 40 -1.66 23.14 13.94
N THR A 41 -0.66 22.26 13.93
CA THR A 41 -0.01 21.74 12.73
C THR A 41 -0.35 20.27 12.57
N PHE A 42 -0.82 19.86 11.40
CA PHE A 42 -1.04 18.45 11.07
C PHE A 42 -0.29 18.05 9.80
N GLY A 43 0.19 16.81 9.75
CA GLY A 43 0.84 16.29 8.57
C GLY A 43 0.82 14.77 8.48
N ALA A 44 1.26 14.27 7.34
CA ALA A 44 1.42 12.85 7.08
C ALA A 44 2.77 12.53 6.44
N TRP A 45 3.37 11.42 6.87
CA TRP A 45 4.63 10.91 6.36
C TRP A 45 4.52 9.42 6.10
N TYR A 46 5.20 8.94 5.07
CA TYR A 46 5.28 7.51 4.76
C TYR A 46 6.71 7.03 4.63
N ARG A 47 6.90 5.72 4.83
CA ARG A 47 8.12 4.99 4.54
C ARG A 47 7.75 3.63 3.95
N ILE A 48 8.46 3.21 2.90
CA ILE A 48 8.42 1.82 2.44
C ILE A 48 9.47 1.09 3.26
N ALA A 49 9.03 0.09 4.02
CA ALA A 49 9.89 -0.63 4.94
C ALA A 49 10.98 -1.41 4.19
N ASP A 50 12.21 -1.37 4.66
CA ASP A 50 13.33 -2.14 4.12
C ASP A 50 13.57 -3.44 4.90
N GLY A 51 12.96 -3.58 6.09
CA GLY A 51 13.11 -4.72 6.98
C GLY A 51 14.09 -4.47 8.13
N GLU A 52 14.68 -3.28 8.21
CA GLU A 52 15.56 -2.86 9.31
C GLU A 52 14.86 -1.94 10.32
N GLU A 53 13.56 -1.67 10.13
CA GLU A 53 12.81 -0.78 11.01
C GLU A 53 12.78 -1.28 12.47
N GLY A 54 13.12 -0.38 13.39
CA GLY A 54 12.92 -0.58 14.82
C GLY A 54 11.46 -0.39 15.24
N ALA A 55 11.21 -0.58 16.54
CA ALA A 55 9.88 -0.38 17.13
C ALA A 55 9.48 1.10 17.27
N THR A 56 10.45 2.02 17.21
CA THR A 56 10.27 3.45 17.49
C THR A 56 11.08 4.30 16.52
N ILE A 57 10.59 5.51 16.27
CA ILE A 57 11.32 6.58 15.58
C ILE A 57 11.34 7.83 16.46
N THR A 58 12.28 8.74 16.19
CA THR A 58 12.31 10.07 16.81
C THR A 58 11.82 11.10 15.81
N VAL A 59 10.73 11.79 16.14
CA VAL A 59 10.20 12.95 15.40
C VAL A 59 10.48 14.19 16.23
N THR A 60 10.95 15.27 15.60
CA THR A 60 11.29 16.51 16.29
C THR A 60 10.37 17.65 15.85
N THR A 61 9.93 18.48 16.80
CA THR A 61 9.21 19.73 16.55
C THR A 61 10.12 20.94 16.77
N SER A 62 9.90 22.03 16.04
CA SER A 62 10.68 23.27 16.19
C SER A 62 10.38 24.05 17.47
N THR A 63 9.23 23.80 18.10
CA THR A 63 8.82 24.39 19.38
C THR A 63 8.38 23.30 20.36
N SER A 64 8.33 23.67 21.65
CA SER A 64 7.96 22.76 22.74
C SER A 64 6.45 22.71 22.89
N GLU A 65 5.82 21.79 22.17
CA GLU A 65 4.36 21.64 22.12
C GLU A 65 3.92 20.21 22.41
N MET A 66 2.63 20.03 22.68
CA MET A 66 2.03 18.70 22.77
C MET A 66 1.82 18.11 21.38
N THR A 67 1.84 16.78 21.30
CA THR A 67 1.68 16.07 20.04
C THR A 67 0.75 14.87 20.19
N ALA A 68 0.07 14.54 19.11
CA ALA A 68 -0.74 13.35 18.95
C ALA A 68 -0.41 12.68 17.63
N HIS A 69 -0.49 11.36 17.56
CA HIS A 69 -0.13 10.63 16.35
C HIS A 69 -0.81 9.27 16.26
N THR A 70 -1.04 8.85 15.02
CA THR A 70 -1.52 7.52 14.66
C THR A 70 -0.57 6.93 13.62
N SER A 71 -0.24 5.64 13.74
CA SER A 71 0.61 4.95 12.76
C SER A 71 -0.07 3.71 12.20
N TYR A 72 0.05 3.51 10.89
CA TYR A 72 -0.44 2.35 10.16
C TYR A 72 0.71 1.56 9.55
N ARG A 73 0.49 0.26 9.41
CA ARG A 73 1.27 -0.63 8.55
C ARG A 73 0.30 -1.24 7.55
N ILE A 74 0.51 -0.95 6.28
CA ILE A 74 -0.34 -1.33 5.17
C ILE A 74 0.42 -2.33 4.30
N ILE A 75 -0.28 -3.40 3.93
CA ILE A 75 0.20 -4.49 3.07
C ILE A 75 -0.73 -4.61 1.86
N GLY A 76 -0.28 -5.29 0.80
CA GLY A 76 -1.11 -5.46 -0.41
C GLY A 76 -1.39 -4.13 -1.10
N TYR A 77 -0.40 -3.24 -1.15
CA TYR A 77 -0.46 -1.95 -1.84
C TYR A 77 0.56 -1.91 -2.99
N SER A 78 0.45 -0.89 -3.85
CA SER A 78 1.48 -0.57 -4.83
C SER A 78 1.75 0.92 -4.90
N GLY A 79 2.92 1.29 -5.42
CA GLY A 79 3.31 2.70 -5.58
C GLY A 79 3.43 3.44 -4.25
N THR A 80 3.14 4.74 -4.28
CA THR A 80 3.19 5.63 -3.12
C THR A 80 1.80 6.21 -2.85
N PRO A 81 1.46 6.57 -1.60
CA PRO A 81 0.20 7.23 -1.30
C PRO A 81 0.05 8.55 -2.08
N GLU A 82 -1.17 8.85 -2.51
CA GLU A 82 -1.55 10.17 -3.02
C GLU A 82 -2.47 10.85 -2.01
N ILE A 83 -2.44 12.19 -1.98
CA ILE A 83 -3.19 13.00 -1.03
C ILE A 83 -3.93 14.14 -1.72
N GLY A 84 -4.98 14.66 -1.08
CA GLY A 84 -5.62 15.90 -1.48
C GLY A 84 -4.85 17.15 -1.01
N THR A 85 -5.33 18.32 -1.41
CA THR A 85 -4.89 19.60 -0.84
C THR A 85 -5.56 19.77 0.52
N ALA A 86 -4.76 19.80 1.60
CA ALA A 86 -5.28 19.88 2.96
C ALA A 86 -6.24 21.07 3.15
N THR A 87 -7.31 20.83 3.91
CA THR A 87 -8.33 21.82 4.27
C THR A 87 -8.16 22.21 5.74
N THR A 88 -8.61 23.41 6.11
CA THR A 88 -8.53 23.93 7.48
C THR A 88 -9.85 24.59 7.88
N GLY A 89 -10.20 24.57 9.16
CA GLY A 89 -11.39 25.27 9.66
C GLY A 89 -11.36 25.56 11.16
N ILE A 90 -12.36 26.31 11.61
CA ILE A 90 -12.59 26.66 13.02
C ILE A 90 -14.07 26.37 13.34
N ASN A 91 -14.41 25.10 13.45
CA ASN A 91 -15.77 24.58 13.65
C ASN A 91 -15.71 23.10 14.02
N GLY A 92 -16.88 22.47 14.23
CA GLY A 92 -16.97 21.06 14.60
C GLY A 92 -17.08 20.07 13.42
N PHE A 93 -16.86 20.52 12.18
CA PHE A 93 -17.06 19.75 10.96
C PHE A 93 -15.77 19.73 10.14
N SER A 94 -14.84 18.87 10.55
CA SER A 94 -13.55 18.71 9.87
C SER A 94 -13.75 17.93 8.59
N ASP A 95 -13.60 18.61 7.44
CA ASP A 95 -14.01 18.10 6.12
C ASP A 95 -12.78 17.82 5.24
N PRO A 96 -12.31 16.56 5.14
CA PRO A 96 -11.30 16.14 4.19
C PRO A 96 -11.66 16.54 2.75
N PRO A 97 -10.68 16.98 1.93
CA PRO A 97 -10.91 17.32 0.53
C PRO A 97 -11.24 16.08 -0.30
N SER A 98 -12.02 16.24 -1.37
CA SER A 98 -12.11 15.21 -2.39
C SER A 98 -10.75 14.96 -3.06
N LEU A 99 -10.47 13.70 -3.40
CA LEU A 99 -9.24 13.27 -4.06
C LEU A 99 -9.55 12.39 -5.28
N THR A 100 -8.94 12.74 -6.42
CA THR A 100 -8.93 11.96 -7.66
C THR A 100 -7.50 11.44 -7.91
N PRO A 101 -7.18 10.18 -7.56
CA PRO A 101 -5.85 9.63 -7.74
C PRO A 101 -5.46 9.49 -9.21
N THR A 102 -4.16 9.58 -9.50
CA THR A 102 -3.65 9.55 -10.88
C THR A 102 -3.87 8.21 -11.60
N TRP A 103 -4.09 7.13 -10.86
CA TRP A 103 -4.32 5.78 -11.39
C TRP A 103 -5.78 5.49 -11.78
N GLY A 104 -6.72 6.42 -11.54
CA GLY A 104 -8.14 6.22 -11.84
C GLY A 104 -8.81 5.18 -10.94
N ALA A 105 -9.86 4.53 -11.44
CA ALA A 105 -10.68 3.60 -10.65
C ALA A 105 -9.98 2.26 -10.38
N LEU A 106 -9.71 2.00 -9.12
CA LEU A 106 -9.29 0.72 -8.55
C LEU A 106 -9.91 0.56 -7.16
N ASP A 107 -9.89 -0.66 -6.60
CA ASP A 107 -10.30 -0.95 -5.21
C ASP A 107 -9.33 -0.30 -4.22
N THR A 108 -9.40 1.02 -4.11
CA THR A 108 -8.45 1.86 -3.40
C THR A 108 -8.77 1.84 -1.92
N LEU A 109 -7.72 1.77 -1.08
CA LEU A 109 -7.85 2.08 0.34
C LEU A 109 -7.81 3.59 0.51
N TRP A 110 -8.93 4.16 0.92
CA TRP A 110 -9.11 5.57 1.24
C TRP A 110 -9.00 5.75 2.75
N LEU A 111 -8.23 6.74 3.17
CA LEU A 111 -8.17 7.19 4.55
C LEU A 111 -8.67 8.62 4.60
N ALA A 112 -9.74 8.85 5.35
CA ALA A 112 -10.08 10.17 5.82
C ALA A 112 -9.23 10.44 7.06
N ILE A 113 -8.61 11.61 7.15
CA ILE A 113 -7.76 11.97 8.28
C ILE A 113 -7.96 13.42 8.67
N GLU A 114 -7.80 13.69 9.96
CA GLU A 114 -7.77 15.05 10.49
C GLU A 114 -6.89 15.15 11.73
N GLY A 115 -6.36 16.34 11.97
CA GLY A 115 -5.71 16.72 13.22
C GLY A 115 -6.31 18.02 13.73
N HIS A 116 -6.55 18.09 15.03
CA HIS A 116 -7.24 19.20 15.68
C HIS A 116 -6.48 19.74 16.88
N ASP A 117 -6.73 21.00 17.18
CA ASP A 117 -6.37 21.64 18.44
C ASP A 117 -7.25 21.11 19.58
N TYR A 118 -6.70 21.17 20.78
CA TYR A 118 -7.25 20.67 22.03
C TYR A 118 -7.37 19.13 22.10
N HIS A 119 -7.50 18.61 23.31
CA HIS A 119 -7.87 17.21 23.52
C HIS A 119 -9.38 17.07 23.30
N GLN A 120 -9.77 16.66 22.11
CA GLN A 120 -11.18 16.42 21.78
C GLN A 120 -11.46 15.00 21.33
N ASP A 121 -12.66 14.53 21.67
CA ASP A 121 -13.22 13.31 21.09
C ASP A 121 -13.85 13.63 19.73
N VAL A 122 -13.59 12.75 18.76
CA VAL A 122 -14.36 12.71 17.51
C VAL A 122 -15.61 11.87 17.74
N LEU A 123 -16.76 12.49 17.55
CA LEU A 123 -18.07 11.95 17.88
C LEU A 123 -18.67 11.15 16.72
N ASP A 124 -18.47 11.60 15.48
CA ASP A 124 -18.88 10.87 14.29
C ASP A 124 -17.77 10.88 13.23
N TYR A 125 -17.70 9.79 12.48
CA TYR A 125 -16.76 9.59 11.39
C TYR A 125 -17.46 9.74 10.03
N PRO A 126 -16.70 10.01 8.95
CA PRO A 126 -17.27 10.15 7.61
C PRO A 126 -18.13 8.95 7.20
N VAL A 127 -19.23 9.20 6.51
CA VAL A 127 -20.26 8.17 6.23
C VAL A 127 -19.68 7.04 5.36
N ASN A 128 -19.97 5.79 5.72
CA ASN A 128 -19.42 4.57 5.10
C ASN A 128 -17.92 4.32 5.33
N TYR A 129 -17.25 5.14 6.15
CA TYR A 129 -15.93 4.82 6.67
C TYR A 129 -16.09 3.95 7.93
N THR A 130 -15.13 3.05 8.12
CA THR A 130 -15.08 2.14 9.26
C THR A 130 -13.74 2.28 9.98
N ASP A 131 -13.59 1.54 11.09
CA ASP A 131 -12.38 1.52 11.93
C ASP A 131 -11.91 2.92 12.35
N GLY A 132 -12.88 3.78 12.67
CA GLY A 132 -12.63 5.11 13.20
C GLY A 132 -11.76 5.06 14.46
N ARG A 133 -10.74 5.92 14.50
CA ARG A 133 -9.82 6.07 15.62
C ARG A 133 -9.57 7.54 15.89
N CYS A 134 -9.51 7.93 17.16
CA CYS A 134 -9.03 9.23 17.62
C CYS A 134 -7.94 8.99 18.67
N ASP A 135 -6.76 9.57 18.45
CA ASP A 135 -5.65 9.59 19.39
C ASP A 135 -5.38 11.05 19.77
N TYR A 136 -5.19 11.33 21.06
CA TYR A 136 -4.98 12.69 21.56
C TYR A 136 -3.83 12.78 22.55
N ALA A 137 -3.31 13.98 22.71
CA ALA A 137 -2.32 14.31 23.70
C ALA A 137 -2.86 14.06 25.12
N SER A 138 -1.97 13.72 26.04
CA SER A 138 -2.33 13.33 27.42
C SER A 138 -2.85 14.47 28.32
N SER A 139 -2.99 15.69 27.79
CA SER A 139 -3.46 16.86 28.54
C SER A 139 -4.48 17.64 27.72
N ASN A 140 -5.37 18.35 28.42
CA ASN A 140 -6.51 19.05 27.84
C ASN A 140 -6.12 20.12 26.79
N GLY A 141 -5.12 20.95 27.06
CA GLY A 141 -4.58 21.89 26.08
C GLY A 141 -3.47 21.22 25.29
N GLY A 142 -3.84 20.21 24.50
CA GLY A 142 -2.92 19.53 23.58
C GLY A 142 -3.56 19.45 22.21
N CYS A 143 -3.36 18.38 21.46
CA CYS A 143 -3.98 18.20 20.15
C CYS A 143 -4.45 16.76 19.95
N GLY A 144 -5.17 16.50 18.87
CA GLY A 144 -5.59 15.16 18.47
C GLY A 144 -5.37 14.85 17.00
N VAL A 145 -5.50 13.57 16.68
CA VAL A 145 -5.49 12.99 15.34
C VAL A 145 -6.63 12.00 15.24
N ALA A 146 -7.49 12.16 14.24
CA ALA A 146 -8.50 11.17 13.92
C ALA A 146 -8.37 10.63 12.51
N THR A 147 -8.77 9.38 12.35
CA THR A 147 -8.62 8.62 11.11
C THR A 147 -9.80 7.68 10.95
N ALA A 148 -10.20 7.43 9.71
CA ALA A 148 -11.12 6.35 9.36
C ALA A 148 -10.79 5.84 7.97
N ARG A 149 -11.20 4.61 7.65
CA ARG A 149 -10.86 3.96 6.38
C ARG A 149 -12.07 3.51 5.58
N ARG A 150 -11.89 3.42 4.27
CA ARG A 150 -12.86 2.83 3.34
C ARG A 150 -12.13 2.16 2.18
N GLU A 151 -12.56 0.98 1.78
CA GLU A 151 -12.12 0.35 0.53
C GLU A 151 -13.21 0.58 -0.53
N LEU A 152 -12.87 1.23 -1.64
CA LEU A 152 -13.84 1.60 -2.66
C LEU A 152 -13.23 1.66 -4.06
N ASN A 153 -13.91 1.03 -5.02
CA ASN A 153 -13.65 1.21 -6.44
C ASN A 153 -14.22 2.54 -6.94
N ALA A 154 -13.38 3.57 -7.05
CA ALA A 154 -13.81 4.87 -7.52
C ALA A 154 -12.67 5.63 -8.21
N ILE A 155 -13.02 6.44 -9.21
CA ILE A 155 -12.09 7.37 -9.87
C ILE A 155 -11.72 8.53 -8.92
N SER A 156 -12.66 8.90 -8.03
CA SER A 156 -12.51 9.95 -7.04
C SER A 156 -13.34 9.60 -5.83
N GLU A 157 -12.91 10.07 -4.65
CA GLU A 157 -13.66 9.93 -3.41
C GLU A 157 -13.74 11.28 -2.70
N ASP A 158 -14.87 11.54 -2.07
CA ASP A 158 -15.08 12.64 -1.14
C ASP A 158 -15.56 12.01 0.18
N PRO A 159 -14.71 11.96 1.23
CA PRO A 159 -15.10 11.32 2.47
C PRO A 159 -16.31 11.97 3.15
N SER A 160 -16.50 13.28 2.99
CA SER A 160 -17.27 14.11 3.91
C SER A 160 -16.65 14.19 5.31
N SER A 161 -17.34 14.87 6.23
CA SER A 161 -16.72 15.39 7.44
C SER A 161 -16.69 14.40 8.60
N PHE A 162 -15.65 14.54 9.43
CA PHE A 162 -15.69 14.14 10.83
C PHE A 162 -16.53 15.15 11.63
N TYR A 163 -17.11 14.71 12.73
CA TYR A 163 -17.81 15.57 13.68
C TYR A 163 -17.12 15.58 15.05
N MET A 164 -16.85 16.77 15.57
CA MET A 164 -16.29 17.02 16.91
C MET A 164 -16.88 18.31 17.49
N SER A 165 -16.47 18.66 18.70
CA SER A 165 -16.79 20.00 19.23
C SER A 165 -16.06 21.07 18.40
N ALA A 166 -16.56 22.30 18.41
CA ALA A 166 -15.98 23.32 17.54
C ALA A 166 -14.54 23.68 17.98
N ASP A 167 -13.58 23.45 17.10
CA ASP A 167 -12.17 23.76 17.34
C ASP A 167 -11.40 24.03 16.03
N GLN A 168 -10.11 24.34 16.11
CA GLN A 168 -9.24 24.43 14.94
C GLN A 168 -8.80 23.06 14.46
N TRP A 169 -8.87 22.83 13.14
CA TRP A 169 -8.51 21.55 12.55
C TRP A 169 -7.86 21.69 11.19
N VAL A 170 -7.17 20.62 10.78
CA VAL A 170 -6.61 20.40 9.45
C VAL A 170 -7.04 19.01 9.00
N ALA A 171 -7.58 18.86 7.79
CA ALA A 171 -8.03 17.58 7.26
C ALA A 171 -7.42 17.25 5.90
N ASN A 172 -7.30 15.96 5.60
CA ASN A 172 -6.86 15.48 4.28
C ASN A 172 -7.49 14.11 3.95
N THR A 173 -7.46 13.75 2.68
CA THR A 173 -7.83 12.43 2.16
C THR A 173 -6.58 11.78 1.61
N VAL A 174 -6.31 10.53 1.99
CA VAL A 174 -5.19 9.74 1.49
C VAL A 174 -5.73 8.57 0.68
N ALA A 175 -5.20 8.38 -0.53
CA ALA A 175 -5.48 7.24 -1.37
C ALA A 175 -4.26 6.32 -1.45
N ILE A 176 -4.47 5.03 -1.20
CA ILE A 176 -3.44 4.00 -1.30
C ILE A 176 -3.85 3.02 -2.40
N LYS A 177 -3.07 3.00 -3.47
CA LYS A 177 -3.30 2.11 -4.61
C LYS A 177 -3.17 0.65 -4.14
N PRO A 178 -4.14 -0.23 -4.47
CA PRO A 178 -4.01 -1.65 -4.14
C PRO A 178 -2.81 -2.25 -4.87
N GLU A 179 -2.27 -3.34 -4.34
CA GLU A 179 -1.34 -4.16 -5.10
C GLU A 179 -2.05 -4.58 -6.39
N GLU A 180 -1.41 -4.36 -7.54
CA GLU A 180 -1.92 -4.92 -8.78
C GLU A 180 -1.91 -6.42 -8.58
N GLY A 181 -3.10 -7.00 -8.37
CA GLY A 181 -3.23 -8.44 -8.25
C GLY A 181 -2.51 -9.02 -9.45
N VAL A 182 -1.40 -9.73 -9.20
CA VAL A 182 -0.68 -10.44 -10.24
C VAL A 182 -1.79 -11.21 -10.96
N PRO A 183 -2.14 -10.87 -12.22
CA PRO A 183 -3.24 -11.54 -12.90
C PRO A 183 -2.92 -13.01 -12.74
N PRO A 184 -3.84 -13.81 -12.14
CA PRO A 184 -3.52 -15.08 -11.52
C PRO A 184 -2.58 -15.75 -12.48
N ALA A 185 -1.31 -15.91 -12.08
CA ALA A 185 -0.29 -16.36 -13.01
C ALA A 185 -0.90 -17.61 -13.63
N TYR A 186 -1.27 -17.52 -14.92
CA TYR A 186 -1.99 -18.58 -15.56
C TYR A 186 -0.88 -19.59 -15.78
N TYR A 187 -0.60 -20.36 -14.73
CA TYR A 187 0.26 -21.50 -14.80
C TYR A 187 -0.50 -22.41 -15.76
N HIS A 188 -0.14 -22.34 -17.03
CA HIS A 188 -0.12 -23.49 -17.89
C HIS A 188 0.96 -24.44 -17.34
N GLY A 189 0.79 -24.86 -16.09
CA GLY A 189 1.66 -25.78 -15.40
C GLY A 189 1.42 -27.16 -15.97
N LEU A 190 2.50 -27.85 -16.32
CA LEU A 190 2.44 -29.26 -16.65
C LEU A 190 2.35 -30.07 -15.35
N LYS A 191 1.15 -30.48 -14.93
CA LYS A 191 0.98 -31.38 -13.76
C LYS A 191 1.17 -32.83 -14.21
N VAL A 192 2.30 -33.45 -13.86
CA VAL A 192 2.47 -34.90 -13.98
C VAL A 192 1.72 -35.55 -12.83
N GLN A 193 0.61 -36.24 -13.11
CA GLN A 193 -0.06 -37.10 -12.13
C GLN A 193 0.43 -38.55 -12.32
N GLY A 194 1.16 -39.09 -11.34
CA GLY A 194 1.74 -40.44 -11.38
C GLY A 194 3.28 -40.43 -11.44
N VAL A 195 3.88 -41.59 -11.78
CA VAL A 195 5.32 -41.70 -12.06
C VAL A 195 5.54 -41.37 -13.54
N GLY A 196 6.22 -40.27 -13.83
CA GLY A 196 6.55 -39.89 -15.20
C GLY A 196 7.77 -38.98 -15.20
N GLU A 197 8.80 -39.37 -15.97
CA GLU A 197 10.03 -38.61 -16.14
C GLU A 197 9.97 -37.80 -17.45
N LEU A 198 10.41 -36.54 -17.37
CA LEU A 198 10.51 -35.64 -18.51
C LEU A 198 11.94 -35.72 -19.07
N ALA A 199 12.11 -36.18 -20.32
CA ALA A 199 13.41 -36.18 -20.97
C ALA A 199 13.88 -34.76 -21.25
N LEU A 200 15.11 -34.47 -20.85
CA LEU A 200 15.81 -33.22 -21.12
C LEU A 200 17.07 -33.55 -21.92
N CYS A 201 17.41 -32.71 -22.90
CA CYS A 201 18.63 -32.83 -23.71
C CYS A 201 19.54 -31.62 -23.49
N ASP A 202 20.79 -31.68 -23.95
CA ASP A 202 21.70 -30.52 -23.87
C ASP A 202 21.18 -29.33 -24.71
N ALA A 203 21.33 -28.11 -24.18
CA ALA A 203 20.69 -26.90 -24.69
C ALA A 203 21.19 -26.40 -26.06
N GLY A 204 22.17 -27.06 -26.68
CA GLY A 204 22.96 -26.54 -27.80
C GLY A 204 22.18 -26.21 -29.09
N VAL A 205 21.05 -26.87 -29.34
CA VAL A 205 20.30 -26.72 -30.62
C VAL A 205 18.79 -26.48 -30.44
N ASN A 206 18.28 -26.38 -29.21
CA ASN A 206 16.83 -26.32 -28.96
C ASN A 206 16.38 -24.92 -28.48
N PRO A 207 15.35 -24.33 -29.10
CA PRO A 207 14.82 -23.02 -28.70
C PRO A 207 14.02 -23.06 -27.39
N LEU A 208 13.52 -24.24 -26.99
CA LEU A 208 12.76 -24.43 -25.77
C LEU A 208 13.70 -24.89 -24.64
N ARG A 209 13.79 -24.10 -23.56
CA ARG A 209 14.78 -24.28 -22.47
C ARG A 209 14.11 -24.35 -21.09
N ILE A 210 14.65 -25.18 -20.21
CA ILE A 210 14.27 -25.28 -18.80
C ILE A 210 15.52 -25.06 -17.94
N ARG A 211 15.45 -24.17 -16.94
CA ARG A 211 16.55 -23.93 -15.99
C ARG A 211 16.25 -24.61 -14.66
N LYS A 212 17.18 -25.45 -14.18
CA LYS A 212 17.07 -26.14 -12.89
C LYS A 212 18.44 -26.20 -12.22
N GLY A 213 18.54 -25.74 -10.97
CA GLY A 213 19.77 -25.80 -10.19
C GLY A 213 20.97 -25.11 -10.86
N GLY A 214 20.74 -23.99 -11.55
CA GLY A 214 21.80 -23.26 -12.27
C GLY A 214 22.13 -23.79 -13.67
N VAL A 215 21.64 -24.98 -14.05
CA VAL A 215 21.88 -25.60 -15.36
C VAL A 215 20.71 -25.35 -16.31
N THR A 216 21.00 -25.11 -17.59
CA THR A 216 20.01 -24.93 -18.66
C THR A 216 19.94 -26.18 -19.51
N TYR A 217 18.75 -26.76 -19.63
CA TYR A 217 18.47 -27.92 -20.46
C TYR A 217 17.58 -27.54 -21.64
N GLY A 218 17.72 -28.25 -22.77
CA GLY A 218 16.78 -28.21 -23.89
C GLY A 218 15.65 -29.23 -23.71
N VAL A 219 14.46 -28.93 -24.22
CA VAL A 219 13.37 -29.90 -24.35
C VAL A 219 13.40 -30.50 -25.76
N GLU A 220 13.60 -31.81 -25.85
CA GLU A 220 13.65 -32.50 -27.15
C GLU A 220 12.25 -32.68 -27.73
N LEU A 221 12.10 -32.32 -29.01
CA LEU A 221 10.85 -32.47 -29.75
C LEU A 221 11.00 -33.55 -30.83
N VAL A 222 10.01 -34.43 -30.92
CA VAL A 222 9.90 -35.50 -31.93
C VAL A 222 8.62 -35.33 -32.74
N GLU A 223 8.52 -36.02 -33.87
CA GLU A 223 7.26 -36.08 -34.61
C GLU A 223 6.14 -36.68 -33.75
N THR A 224 4.89 -36.32 -34.02
CA THR A 224 3.76 -36.86 -33.26
C THR A 224 3.52 -38.36 -33.48
N SER A 225 4.13 -38.93 -34.53
CA SER A 225 4.14 -40.36 -34.86
C SER A 225 5.36 -41.12 -34.29
N ASP A 226 6.31 -40.43 -33.65
CA ASP A 226 7.50 -41.07 -33.08
C ASP A 226 7.10 -42.08 -31.97
N PRO A 227 7.71 -43.28 -31.89
CA PRO A 227 7.43 -44.25 -30.83
C PRO A 227 7.56 -43.68 -29.41
N ASN A 228 8.44 -42.70 -29.24
CA ASN A 228 8.71 -42.00 -27.99
C ASN A 228 7.96 -40.66 -27.88
N ALA A 229 6.97 -40.39 -28.74
CA ALA A 229 6.15 -39.20 -28.62
C ALA A 229 5.31 -39.23 -27.33
N SER A 230 5.40 -38.18 -26.52
CA SER A 230 4.47 -37.95 -25.41
C SER A 230 3.07 -37.56 -25.92
N LYS A 231 2.11 -37.31 -25.02
CA LYS A 231 0.80 -36.73 -25.37
C LYS A 231 0.81 -35.20 -25.45
N ILE A 232 1.90 -34.56 -25.03
CA ILE A 232 2.03 -33.11 -25.01
C ILE A 232 2.41 -32.65 -26.41
N ARG A 233 1.75 -31.60 -26.92
CA ARG A 233 1.90 -31.11 -28.30
C ARG A 233 2.42 -29.67 -28.29
N ILE A 234 3.40 -29.38 -29.13
CA ILE A 234 3.98 -28.04 -29.28
C ILE A 234 3.85 -27.62 -30.74
N LYS A 235 3.22 -26.48 -30.99
CA LYS A 235 3.16 -25.89 -32.33
C LYS A 235 4.50 -25.22 -32.62
N THR A 236 5.15 -25.63 -33.70
CA THR A 236 6.41 -25.06 -34.20
C THR A 236 6.21 -24.52 -35.63
N PRO A 237 7.17 -23.74 -36.17
CA PRO A 237 7.15 -23.36 -37.60
C PRO A 237 7.12 -24.57 -38.55
N ALA A 238 7.64 -25.73 -38.12
CA ALA A 238 7.65 -26.98 -38.86
C ALA A 238 6.44 -27.89 -38.57
N GLY A 239 5.37 -27.34 -37.98
CA GLY A 239 4.15 -28.08 -37.62
C GLY A 239 4.08 -28.47 -36.14
N ILE A 240 3.11 -29.31 -35.80
CA ILE A 240 2.90 -29.77 -34.42
C ILE A 240 3.88 -30.92 -34.12
N LYS A 241 4.70 -30.76 -33.08
CA LYS A 241 5.62 -31.76 -32.54
C LYS A 241 5.15 -32.28 -31.19
N ALA A 242 5.72 -33.39 -30.72
CA ALA A 242 5.53 -33.91 -29.37
C ALA A 242 6.81 -33.77 -28.55
N ILE A 243 6.71 -33.58 -27.24
CA ILE A 243 7.88 -33.71 -26.35
C ILE A 243 8.29 -35.20 -26.33
N ARG A 244 9.58 -35.48 -26.46
CA ARG A 244 10.10 -36.86 -26.38
C ARG A 244 9.96 -37.42 -24.96
N LYS A 245 9.52 -38.67 -24.85
CA LYS A 245 9.54 -39.43 -23.60
C LYS A 245 10.98 -39.79 -23.22
N TYR A 246 11.27 -39.83 -21.93
CA TYR A 246 12.48 -40.48 -21.43
C TYR A 246 12.32 -41.98 -21.60
N THR A 247 13.33 -42.63 -22.19
CA THR A 247 13.38 -44.08 -22.41
C THR A 247 14.55 -44.66 -21.66
#